data_AF-A0A9X4NDL4-F1
#
_entry.id   AF-A0A9X4NDL4-F1
#
_cell.length_a   1.000
_cell.length_b   1.000
_cell.length_c   1.000
_cell.angle_alpha   90.00
_cell.angle_beta   90.00
_cell.angle_gamma   90.00
#
_symmetry.space_group_name_H-M   'P 1'
#
loop_
_entity.id
_entity.type
_entity.pdbx_description
1 polymer ?
#
loop_
_entity_poly.entity_id
_entity_poly.type
_entity_poly.pdbx_seq_one_letter_code
_entity_poly.pdbx_strand_id
1 'polypeptide(L)' 'MKKFRLFGYMFVDDKKEGTSIAKTVGATSYAEVIQEIESNAGWITDTNGAFKVAYIEEVVE' A
#
# COMPACT_ATOMS: atom_id res chain seq x y z
N MET A 1 3.39 -6.56 16.61
CA MET A 1 2.94 -5.75 15.46
C MET A 1 2.61 -6.73 14.35
N LYS A 2 1.41 -6.62 13.77
CA LYS A 2 0.97 -7.51 12.69
C LYS A 2 1.61 -7.08 11.36
N LYS A 3 1.74 -8.00 10.42
CA LYS A 3 2.24 -7.73 9.06
C LYS A 3 1.07 -7.77 8.09
N PHE A 4 1.02 -6.80 7.18
CA PHE A 4 0.03 -6.75 6.11
C PHE A 4 0.72 -6.65 4.77
N ARG A 5 0.26 -7.44 3.81
CA ARG A 5 0.67 -7.35 2.41
C ARG A 5 -0.38 -6.57 1.64
N LEU A 6 0.06 -5.47 1.04
CA LEU A 6 -0.77 -4.57 0.23
C LEU A 6 -0.48 -4.85 -1.23
N PHE A 7 -1.52 -5.16 -2.01
CA PHE A 7 -1.42 -5.38 -3.45
C PHE A 7 -2.05 -4.21 -4.18
N GLY A 8 -1.45 -3.80 -5.29
CA GLY A 8 -1.92 -2.62 -6.02
C GLY A 8 -1.02 -2.20 -7.17
N TYR A 9 -1.23 -0.99 -7.65
CA TYR A 9 -0.46 -0.40 -8.75
C TYR A 9 0.44 0.73 -8.26
N MET A 10 1.73 0.66 -8.61
CA MET A 10 2.72 1.69 -8.34
C MET A 10 3.02 2.49 -9.60
N PHE A 11 2.94 3.81 -9.48
CA PHE A 11 3.37 4.79 -10.47
C PHE A 11 4.66 5.40 -9.96
N VAL A 12 5.73 5.35 -10.77
CA VAL A 12 7.04 5.88 -10.43
C VAL A 12 7.33 7.02 -11.40
N ASP A 13 7.88 8.12 -10.91
CA ASP A 13 8.14 9.34 -11.71
C ASP A 13 9.07 9.07 -12.93
N ASP A 14 9.88 8.01 -12.85
CA ASP A 14 10.81 7.58 -13.91
C ASP A 14 10.22 6.58 -14.92
N LYS A 15 9.04 6.00 -14.64
CA LYS A 15 8.40 4.97 -15.47
C LYS A 15 7.10 5.50 -16.04
N LYS A 16 7.10 5.64 -17.37
CA LYS A 16 5.96 6.10 -18.17
C LYS A 16 4.68 5.25 -18.03
N GLU A 17 4.75 4.09 -17.38
CA GLU A 17 3.62 3.21 -17.09
C GLU A 17 3.76 2.60 -15.68
N GLY A 18 2.65 2.58 -14.92
CA GLY A 18 2.61 1.98 -13.60
C GLY A 18 2.71 0.45 -13.65
N THR A 19 3.13 -0.18 -12.55
CA THR A 19 3.26 -1.64 -12.44
C THR A 19 2.50 -2.20 -11.24
N SER A 20 1.96 -3.41 -11.38
CA SER A 20 1.34 -4.14 -10.27
C SER A 20 2.43 -4.67 -9.33
N ILE A 21 2.33 -4.36 -8.04
CA ILE A 21 3.29 -4.78 -7.02
C ILE A 21 2.59 -5.21 -5.73
N ALA A 22 3.37 -5.84 -4.84
CA ALA A 22 3.01 -6.05 -3.45
C ALA A 22 4.01 -5.34 -2.52
N LYS A 23 3.51 -4.70 -1.46
CA LYS A 23 4.31 -4.04 -0.41
C LYS A 23 3.92 -4.56 0.96
N THR A 24 4.89 -4.85 1.81
CA THR A 24 4.63 -5.28 3.19
C THR A 24 4.71 -4.09 4.14
N VAL A 25 3.71 -3.94 5.01
CA VAL A 25 3.65 -2.91 6.06
C VAL A 25 3.38 -3.53 7.43
N GLY A 26 3.81 -2.84 8.49
CA GLY A 26 3.49 -3.21 9.86
C GLY A 26 2.41 -2.31 10.42
N ALA A 27 1.42 -2.88 11.11
CA ALA A 27 0.39 -2.14 11.83
C ALA A 27 -0.13 -2.93 13.03
N THR A 28 -0.88 -2.29 13.90
CA THR A 28 -1.48 -2.93 15.08
C THR A 28 -2.77 -3.67 14.72
N SER A 29 -3.47 -3.22 13.68
CA SER A 29 -4.73 -3.81 13.21
C SER A 29 -5.04 -3.48 11.75
N TYR A 30 -6.01 -4.19 11.15
CA TYR A 30 -6.57 -3.85 9.83
C TYR A 30 -7.16 -2.43 9.79
N ALA A 31 -7.82 -1.99 10.86
CA ALA A 31 -8.44 -0.69 10.93
C ALA A 31 -7.42 0.45 10.80
N GLU A 32 -6.24 0.29 11.39
CA GLU A 32 -5.14 1.24 11.28
C GLU A 32 -4.62 1.34 9.83
N VAL A 33 -4.45 0.20 9.15
CA VAL A 33 -4.03 0.15 7.74
C VAL A 33 -5.05 0.83 6.84
N ILE A 34 -6.34 0.53 7.03
CA ILE A 34 -7.43 1.11 6.25
C ILE A 34 -7.51 2.62 6.49
N GLN A 35 -7.45 3.07 7.74
CA GLN A 35 -7.50 4.48 8.09
C GLN A 35 -6.38 5.28 7.42
N GLU A 36 -5.14 4.78 7.46
CA GLU A 36 -4.00 5.44 6.82
C GLU A 36 -4.23 5.58 5.30
N ILE A 37 -4.64 4.48 4.65
CA ILE A 37 -4.91 4.44 3.21
C ILE A 37 -6.05 5.41 2.84
N GLU A 38 -7.16 5.39 3.57
CA GLU A 38 -8.33 6.25 3.31
C GLU A 38 -8.03 7.74 3.57
N SER A 39 -7.20 8.05 4.56
CA SER A 39 -6.78 9.42 4.86
C SER A 39 -6.08 10.11 3.69
N ASN A 40 -5.45 9.33 2.80
CA ASN A 40 -4.79 9.78 1.59
C ASN A 40 -5.53 9.33 0.32
N ALA A 41 -6.86 9.27 0.37
CA ALA A 41 -7.74 8.92 -0.75
C ALA A 41 -7.41 7.58 -1.42
N GLY A 42 -6.97 6.60 -0.64
CA GLY A 42 -6.59 5.26 -1.09
C GLY A 42 -5.16 5.14 -1.62
N TRP A 43 -4.32 6.17 -1.47
CA TRP A 43 -2.96 6.22 -1.98
C TRP A 43 -1.92 6.11 -0.87
N ILE A 44 -0.79 5.49 -1.20
CA ILE A 44 0.44 5.57 -0.41
C ILE A 44 1.46 6.31 -1.28
N THR A 45 1.80 7.53 -0.90
CA THR A 45 2.72 8.40 -1.65
C THR A 45 4.10 8.38 -0.99
N ASP A 46 5.14 8.32 -1.82
CA ASP A 46 6.54 8.42 -1.43
C ASP A 46 7.23 9.44 -2.35
N THR A 47 8.47 9.80 -2.04
CA THR A 47 9.24 10.84 -2.74
C THR A 47 9.31 10.63 -4.25
N ASN A 48 9.34 9.36 -4.70
CA ASN A 48 9.54 9.01 -6.11
C ASN A 48 8.36 8.24 -6.73
N GLY A 49 7.21 8.17 -6.05
CA GLY A 49 6.07 7.43 -6.62
C GLY A 49 4.83 7.39 -5.75
N ALA A 50 3.74 6.90 -6.34
CA ALA A 50 2.45 6.73 -5.71
C ALA A 50 1.95 5.29 -5.91
N PHE A 51 1.41 4.70 -4.84
CA PHE A 51 0.91 3.34 -4.84
C PHE A 51 -0.59 3.32 -4.52
N LYS A 52 -1.41 2.87 -5.46
CA LYS A 52 -2.86 2.67 -5.25
C LYS A 52 -3.09 1.27 -4.71
N VAL A 53 -3.57 1.19 -3.47
CA VAL A 53 -3.91 -0.10 -2.85
C VAL A 53 -5.23 -0.61 -3.43
N ALA A 54 -5.24 -1.88 -3.85
CA ALA A 54 -6.43 -2.58 -4.36
C ALA A 54 -6.87 -3.72 -3.44
N TYR A 55 -5.94 -4.34 -2.70
CA TYR A 55 -6.23 -5.45 -1.81
C TYR A 55 -5.25 -5.51 -0.63
N ILE A 56 -5.73 -5.96 0.53
CA ILE A 56 -4.99 -6.00 1.80
C ILE A 56 -5.12 -7.40 2.40
N GLU A 57 -4.00 -8.03 2.69
CA GLU A 57 -3.90 -9.36 3.31
C GLU A 57 -3.13 -9.26 4.63
N GLU A 58 -3.70 -9.72 5.75
CA GLU A 58 -2.96 -9.94 6.99
C GLU A 58 -2.13 -11.21 6.85
N VAL A 59 -0.82 -11.09 7.08
CA VAL A 59 0.10 -12.22 7.05
C VAL A 59 0.12 -12.85 8.43
N VAL A 60 -0.50 -14.03 8.55
CA VAL A 60 -0.49 -14.85 9.76
C VAL A 60 0.68 -15.85 9.62
N GLU A 61 1.72 -15.68 10.43
CA GLU A 61 2.82 -16.66 10.58
C GLU A 61 2.42 -17.80 11.52
#